data_AF-I4A7X3-F1
#
_entry.id   AF-I4A7X3-F1
#
_cell.length_a   1.000
_cell.length_b   1.000
_cell.length_c   1.000
_cell.angle_alpha   90.00
_cell.angle_beta   90.00
_cell.angle_gamma   90.00
#
_symmetry.space_group_name_H-M   'P 1'
#
loop_
_entity.id
_entity.type
_entity.pdbx_description
1 polymer ?
#
loop_
_entity_poly.entity_id
_entity_poly.type
_entity_poly.pdbx_seq_one_letter_code
_entity_poly.pdbx_strand_id
1 'polypeptide(L)'
;MNTSVDFAHCLKYLLSALGVSINRLSKALNVDGSLVNRWVNGKRIPSYNSNYIEAITQFLSANIKNSLQIQLINELFERVFSVDAGTDCNEEKIKKVLFEAQGISLSNHKKHTKESKKLLKYKKTMANPPFFNEVVSMSHEDKIIAGTHNVASAFRHLLGLALQTHKRKKVIYITYFNDVFFYMSSEEDLRHFQTMLLDLMTQGCEVHYLLRITHDVQRMMDLLNFLKPLIGTDQLYLYYLKSYDSLALGKDYIIVPETGVLSCFFTQVNNCCALYLKNPLAISFYEEYWVRLTQASATPLLMNYPAEKEESFYSSYMECEEAIGNRFLYKDGFSTFTLPLPLYKKLLQKRKASQQEMVSAIAFHQKCLESFQSNIEIYEYKDIYTLDSLSYLVKNRQFFLYDSIGFSAVDLEMEEVVDFLQHMISLLKTYDHYSIAFVRKNAIIPGFEKNVSCLLKERHAAIVEILGPANTAPMRFSIHEPMTVNAVEEYFQILWQQIAPVMKKKAEVIAWLQQEIDSLKSALYLKSDS
;
A
#
# COMPACT_ATOMS: atom_id res chain seq x y z
N MET A 1 18.34 24.40 -1.35
CA MET A 1 19.56 24.00 -2.08
C MET A 1 19.15 23.66 -3.50
N ASN A 2 19.60 24.42 -4.50
CA ASN A 2 19.28 24.18 -5.92
C ASN A 2 19.70 22.74 -6.31
N THR A 3 18.75 21.89 -6.68
CA THR A 3 19.04 20.59 -7.27
C THR A 3 19.65 20.82 -8.65
N SER A 4 20.98 20.71 -8.77
CA SER A 4 21.65 20.92 -10.07
C SER A 4 21.28 19.80 -11.04
N VAL A 5 20.50 20.12 -12.08
CA VAL A 5 20.12 19.18 -13.14
C VAL A 5 21.23 19.15 -14.19
N ASP A 6 21.83 17.99 -14.45
CA ASP A 6 22.82 17.85 -15.51
C ASP A 6 22.16 17.73 -16.90
N PHE A 7 22.97 17.84 -17.96
CA PHE A 7 22.51 17.92 -19.34
C PHE A 7 21.82 16.64 -19.81
N ALA A 8 22.31 15.48 -19.37
CA ALA A 8 21.76 14.19 -19.75
C ALA A 8 20.37 14.00 -19.13
N HIS A 9 20.25 14.31 -17.84
CA HIS A 9 18.98 14.26 -17.12
C HIS A 9 17.98 15.26 -17.68
N CYS A 10 18.41 16.50 -17.95
CA CYS A 10 17.58 17.53 -18.57
C CYS A 10 17.04 17.09 -19.93
N LEU A 11 17.92 16.62 -20.83
CA LEU A 11 17.52 16.19 -22.16
C LEU A 11 16.61 14.96 -22.13
N LYS A 12 16.90 13.99 -21.25
CA LYS A 12 16.07 12.78 -21.08
C LYS A 12 14.68 13.13 -20.58
N TYR A 13 14.57 14.05 -19.62
CA TYR A 13 13.29 14.51 -19.09
C TYR A 13 12.44 15.16 -20.19
N LEU A 14 13.01 16.11 -20.94
CA LEU A 14 12.30 16.80 -22.02
C LEU A 14 11.84 15.84 -23.13
N LEU A 15 12.68 14.87 -23.50
CA LEU A 15 12.32 13.84 -24.47
C LEU A 15 11.16 12.96 -24.00
N SER A 16 11.17 12.57 -22.72
CA SER A 16 10.11 11.77 -22.11
C SER A 16 8.80 12.56 -22.02
N ALA A 17 8.85 13.81 -21.54
CA ALA A 17 7.70 14.69 -21.44
C ALA A 17 7.01 14.89 -22.80
N LEU A 18 7.80 15.03 -23.87
CA LEU A 18 7.29 15.28 -25.22
C LEU A 18 6.99 14.01 -26.04
N GLY A 19 7.22 12.81 -25.47
CA GLY A 19 7.05 11.54 -26.20
C GLY A 19 7.94 11.48 -27.46
N VAL A 20 9.16 12.02 -27.36
CA VAL A 20 10.15 12.07 -28.45
C VAL A 20 11.19 10.98 -28.22
N SER A 21 11.37 10.09 -29.21
CA SER A 21 12.43 9.07 -29.15
C SER A 21 13.78 9.63 -29.59
N ILE A 22 14.87 9.01 -29.12
CA ILE A 22 16.25 9.31 -29.53
C ILE A 22 16.40 9.25 -31.06
N ASN A 23 15.77 8.25 -31.70
CA ASN A 23 15.79 8.11 -33.15
C ASN A 23 15.10 9.30 -33.85
N ARG A 24 13.99 9.79 -33.30
CA ARG A 24 13.25 10.94 -33.86
C ARG A 24 14.07 12.22 -33.73
N LEU A 25 14.71 12.44 -32.58
CA LEU A 25 15.61 13.58 -32.38
C LEU A 25 16.86 13.49 -33.29
N SER A 26 17.48 12.31 -33.41
CA SER A 26 18.67 12.14 -34.27
C SER A 26 18.42 12.45 -35.74
N LYS A 27 17.26 12.04 -36.27
CA LYS A 27 16.83 12.37 -37.64
C LYS A 27 16.60 13.86 -37.81
N ALA A 28 15.96 14.51 -36.84
CA ALA A 28 15.68 15.95 -36.90
C ALA A 28 16.95 16.81 -36.85
N LEU A 29 17.95 16.37 -36.08
CA LEU A 29 19.24 17.06 -35.97
C LEU A 29 20.24 16.69 -37.08
N ASN A 30 19.88 15.76 -37.98
CA ASN A 30 20.77 15.18 -38.98
C ASN A 30 22.10 14.66 -38.39
N VAL A 31 22.01 13.90 -37.29
CA VAL A 31 23.15 13.28 -36.62
C VAL A 31 22.95 11.79 -36.43
N ASP A 32 24.04 11.06 -36.24
CA ASP A 32 23.99 9.64 -35.91
C ASP A 32 23.26 9.38 -34.58
N GLY A 33 22.41 8.36 -34.54
CA GLY A 33 21.64 7.99 -33.34
C GLY A 33 22.52 7.71 -32.12
N SER A 34 23.75 7.22 -32.32
CA SER A 34 24.73 7.01 -31.25
C SER A 34 25.20 8.32 -30.61
N LEU A 35 25.17 9.45 -31.33
CA LEU A 35 25.56 10.74 -30.80
C LEU A 35 24.52 11.25 -29.80
N VAL A 36 23.24 11.23 -30.20
CA VAL A 36 22.13 11.61 -29.32
C VAL A 36 22.01 10.64 -28.14
N ASN A 37 22.21 9.35 -28.38
CA ASN A 37 22.24 8.34 -27.31
C ASN A 37 23.37 8.61 -26.29
N ARG A 38 24.53 9.09 -26.74
CA ARG A 38 25.61 9.51 -25.84
C ARG A 38 25.29 10.77 -25.06
N TRP A 39 24.52 11.71 -25.62
CA TRP A 39 24.03 12.87 -24.89
C TRP A 39 23.02 12.50 -23.80
N VAL A 40 22.01 11.69 -24.14
CA VAL A 40 20.96 11.26 -23.21
C VAL A 40 21.50 10.40 -22.06
N ASN A 41 22.59 9.65 -22.28
CA ASN A 41 23.24 8.86 -21.24
C ASN A 41 24.45 9.55 -20.57
N GLY A 42 24.67 10.84 -20.81
CA GLY A 42 25.74 11.62 -20.17
C GLY A 42 27.16 11.23 -20.55
N LYS A 43 27.34 10.41 -21.61
CA LYS A 43 28.66 9.99 -22.14
C LYS A 43 29.32 11.08 -22.98
N ARG A 44 28.55 12.07 -23.46
CA ARG A 44 29.04 13.24 -24.19
C ARG A 44 28.13 14.42 -23.87
N ILE A 45 28.68 15.63 -23.93
CA ILE A 45 27.93 16.88 -23.77
C ILE A 45 28.16 17.72 -25.05
N PRO A 46 27.14 18.37 -25.62
CA PRO A 46 27.32 19.33 -26.70
C PRO A 46 28.28 20.46 -26.29
N SER A 47 29.07 20.95 -27.25
CA SER A 47 29.98 22.07 -27.00
C SER A 47 29.21 23.39 -26.95
N TYR A 48 29.71 24.39 -26.21
CA TYR A 48 29.18 25.76 -26.30
C TYR A 48 29.28 26.33 -27.72
N ASN A 49 30.27 25.88 -28.50
CA ASN A 49 30.51 26.37 -29.86
C ASN A 49 29.72 25.58 -30.92
N SER A 50 28.75 24.75 -30.51
CA SER A 50 27.91 23.98 -31.43
C SER A 50 26.47 24.46 -31.35
N ASN A 51 25.79 24.50 -32.49
CA ASN A 51 24.38 24.88 -32.64
C ASN A 51 23.39 23.80 -32.16
N TYR A 52 23.87 22.79 -31.42
CA TYR A 52 23.05 21.64 -31.04
C TYR A 52 22.00 22.01 -29.98
N ILE A 53 22.29 22.94 -29.07
CA ILE A 53 21.31 23.35 -28.07
C ILE A 53 20.13 24.05 -28.76
N GLU A 54 20.42 24.96 -29.68
CA GLU A 54 19.43 25.69 -30.46
C GLU A 54 18.60 24.74 -31.32
N ALA A 55 19.25 23.81 -32.03
CA ALA A 55 18.56 22.85 -32.87
C ALA A 55 17.69 21.87 -32.05
N ILE A 56 18.15 21.46 -30.86
CA ILE A 56 17.34 20.66 -29.92
C ILE A 56 16.13 21.46 -29.44
N THR A 57 16.35 22.70 -28.98
CA THR A 57 15.28 23.59 -28.50
C THR A 57 14.19 23.77 -29.55
N GLN A 58 14.58 24.13 -30.77
CA GLN A 58 13.63 24.38 -31.87
C GLN A 58 12.82 23.14 -32.20
N PHE A 59 13.46 21.97 -32.21
CA PHE A 59 12.77 20.72 -32.46
C PHE A 59 11.80 20.36 -31.32
N LEU A 60 12.22 20.50 -30.07
CA LEU A 60 11.39 20.14 -28.92
C LEU A 60 10.20 21.10 -28.77
N SER A 61 10.39 22.41 -28.96
CA SER A 61 9.29 23.38 -28.91
C SER A 61 8.21 23.11 -29.96
N ALA A 62 8.62 22.72 -31.17
CA ALA A 62 7.70 22.34 -32.26
C ALA A 62 6.96 21.01 -32.02
N ASN A 63 7.35 20.21 -31.03
CA ASN A 63 6.75 18.90 -30.71
C ASN A 63 5.83 18.92 -29.48
N ILE A 64 5.53 20.11 -28.93
CA ILE A 64 4.56 20.28 -27.84
C ILE A 64 3.14 20.13 -28.41
N LYS A 65 2.34 19.24 -27.82
CA LYS A 65 1.00 18.87 -28.33
C LYS A 65 -0.16 19.25 -27.42
N ASN A 66 0.06 19.37 -26.11
CA ASN A 66 -1.02 19.61 -25.15
C ASN A 66 -0.53 20.36 -23.90
N SER A 67 -1.48 20.78 -23.06
CA SER A 67 -1.22 21.53 -21.82
C SER A 67 -0.46 20.75 -20.75
N LEU A 68 -0.62 19.42 -20.68
CA LEU A 68 0.13 18.57 -19.74
C LEU A 68 1.65 18.63 -20.03
N GLN A 69 2.04 18.61 -21.30
CA GLN A 69 3.44 18.74 -21.69
C GLN A 69 4.03 20.12 -21.34
N ILE A 70 3.20 21.17 -21.41
CA ILE A 70 3.58 22.52 -21.01
C ILE A 70 3.81 22.58 -19.49
N GLN A 71 2.95 21.94 -18.69
CA GLN A 71 3.12 21.85 -17.24
C GLN A 71 4.43 21.16 -16.86
N LEU A 72 4.76 20.02 -17.47
CA LEU A 72 6.03 19.33 -17.23
C LEU A 72 7.26 20.18 -17.60
N ILE A 73 7.17 21.01 -18.64
CA ILE A 73 8.24 21.96 -18.99
C ILE A 73 8.36 23.06 -17.94
N ASN A 74 7.25 23.59 -17.43
CA ASN A 74 7.25 24.61 -16.37
C ASN A 74 7.82 24.06 -15.06
N GLU A 75 7.42 22.84 -14.65
CA GLU A 75 7.97 22.16 -13.48
C GLU A 75 9.50 21.99 -13.58
N LEU A 76 10.00 21.58 -14.76
CA LEU A 76 11.44 21.47 -14.99
C LEU A 76 12.14 22.83 -14.89
N PHE A 77 11.51 23.88 -15.43
CA PHE A 77 12.04 25.24 -15.40
C PHE A 77 12.14 25.79 -13.98
N GLU A 78 11.04 25.71 -13.22
CA GLU A 78 10.97 26.11 -11.81
C GLU A 78 11.98 25.36 -10.97
N ARG A 79 12.17 24.07 -11.24
CA ARG A 79 13.16 23.24 -10.54
C ARG A 79 14.61 23.68 -10.77
N VAL A 80 14.94 24.15 -11.98
CA VAL A 80 16.31 24.56 -12.31
C VAL A 80 16.61 25.97 -11.81
N PHE A 81 15.64 26.88 -11.87
CA PHE A 81 15.86 28.29 -11.55
C PHE A 81 15.30 28.73 -10.19
N SER A 82 14.47 27.93 -9.51
CA SER A 82 13.78 28.27 -8.25
C SER A 82 12.97 29.56 -8.34
N VAL A 83 12.44 29.87 -9.54
CA VAL A 83 11.60 31.04 -9.84
C VAL A 83 10.37 30.55 -10.60
N ASP A 84 9.22 31.14 -10.31
CA ASP A 84 7.96 30.89 -11.00
C ASP A 84 8.14 31.01 -12.52
N ALA A 85 7.50 30.12 -13.28
CA ALA A 85 7.65 30.03 -14.73
C ALA A 85 6.97 31.24 -15.40
N GLY A 86 7.61 32.41 -15.34
CA GLY A 86 7.11 33.70 -15.84
C GLY A 86 6.71 33.71 -17.33
N THR A 87 6.42 34.90 -17.88
CA THR A 87 5.86 35.14 -19.23
C THR A 87 6.70 34.67 -20.42
N ASP A 88 7.83 33.99 -20.18
CA ASP A 88 8.65 33.39 -21.22
C ASP A 88 7.87 32.32 -22.00
N CYS A 89 8.04 32.32 -23.33
CA CYS A 89 7.47 31.28 -24.17
C CYS A 89 8.15 29.92 -23.91
N ASN A 90 7.45 28.81 -24.21
CA ASN A 90 7.94 27.45 -23.93
C ASN A 90 9.28 27.15 -24.60
N GLU A 91 9.54 27.72 -25.77
CA GLU A 91 10.83 27.58 -26.46
C GLU A 91 11.97 28.20 -25.65
N GLU A 92 11.77 29.40 -25.11
CA GLU A 92 12.77 30.10 -24.31
C GLU A 92 13.01 29.38 -22.97
N LYS A 93 11.95 28.82 -22.37
CA LYS A 93 12.06 27.96 -21.17
C LYS A 93 12.93 26.74 -21.44
N ILE A 94 12.65 25.98 -22.51
CA ILE A 94 13.45 24.82 -22.91
C ILE A 94 14.92 25.22 -23.15
N LYS A 95 15.15 26.33 -23.85
CA LYS A 95 16.48 26.85 -24.16
C LYS A 95 17.30 27.15 -22.90
N LYS A 96 16.73 27.93 -21.98
CA LYS A 96 17.41 28.35 -20.74
C LYS A 96 17.81 27.14 -19.89
N VAL A 97 16.90 26.18 -19.71
CA VAL A 97 17.16 24.97 -18.92
C VAL A 97 18.26 24.12 -19.56
N LEU A 98 18.25 23.95 -20.89
CA LEU A 98 19.29 23.19 -21.60
C LEU A 98 20.67 23.85 -21.50
N PHE A 99 20.76 25.18 -21.58
CA PHE A 99 22.03 25.89 -21.42
C PHE A 99 22.58 25.81 -19.99
N GLU A 100 21.72 25.96 -18.98
CA GLU A 100 22.11 25.84 -17.58
C GLU A 100 22.63 24.42 -17.30
N ALA A 101 21.90 23.40 -17.74
CA ALA A 101 22.28 22.00 -17.61
C ALA A 101 23.58 21.67 -18.39
N GLN A 102 23.78 22.27 -19.57
CA GLN A 102 25.03 22.15 -20.33
C GLN A 102 26.21 22.72 -19.53
N GLY A 103 26.06 23.89 -18.91
CA GLY A 103 27.11 24.53 -18.14
C GLY A 103 27.49 23.78 -16.87
N ILE A 104 26.49 23.29 -16.13
CA ILE A 104 26.70 22.39 -14.99
C ILE A 104 27.51 21.16 -15.43
N SER A 105 27.12 20.53 -16.54
CA SER A 105 27.77 19.30 -17.03
C SER A 105 29.20 19.54 -17.51
N LEU A 106 29.46 20.60 -18.26
CA LEU A 106 30.79 20.94 -18.76
C LEU A 106 31.74 21.36 -17.62
N SER A 107 31.22 22.05 -16.59
CA SER A 107 32.01 22.41 -15.42
C SER A 107 32.44 21.16 -14.62
N ASN A 108 31.54 20.20 -14.44
CA ASN A 108 31.82 18.91 -13.80
C ASN A 108 32.79 18.05 -14.63
N HIS A 109 32.64 18.02 -15.96
CA HIS A 109 33.55 17.29 -16.85
C HIS A 109 34.98 17.88 -16.85
N LYS A 110 35.12 19.21 -16.74
CA LYS A 110 36.43 19.88 -16.60
C LYS A 110 37.11 19.58 -15.26
N LYS A 111 36.36 19.41 -14.16
CA LYS A 111 36.88 18.97 -12.85
C LYS A 111 37.39 17.53 -12.90
N HIS A 112 36.59 16.60 -13.44
CA HIS A 112 36.99 15.19 -13.61
C HIS A 112 38.16 14.97 -14.58
N THR A 113 38.29 15.78 -15.64
CA THR A 113 39.41 15.67 -16.59
C THR A 113 40.73 16.22 -16.03
N LYS A 114 40.67 17.21 -15.13
CA LYS A 114 41.85 17.70 -14.38
C LYS A 114 42.26 16.74 -13.25
N GLU A 115 41.30 16.07 -12.61
CA GLU A 115 41.54 15.04 -11.59
C GLU A 115 42.11 13.74 -12.17
N SER A 116 41.61 13.26 -13.31
CA SER A 116 42.12 12.06 -14.00
C SER A 116 43.56 12.22 -14.50
N LYS A 117 43.94 13.41 -14.99
CA LYS A 117 45.35 13.73 -15.33
C LYS A 117 46.27 13.88 -14.11
N LYS A 118 45.73 14.28 -12.94
CA LYS A 118 46.47 14.24 -11.67
C LYS A 118 46.64 12.80 -11.16
N LEU A 119 45.61 11.95 -11.27
CA LEU A 119 45.61 10.54 -10.87
C LEU A 119 46.64 9.68 -11.64
N LEU A 120 46.93 9.98 -12.91
CA LEU A 120 47.99 9.27 -13.66
C LEU A 120 49.42 9.63 -13.22
N LYS A 121 49.66 10.85 -12.72
CA LYS A 121 50.94 11.24 -12.11
C LYS A 121 51.08 10.72 -10.66
N TYR A 122 49.97 10.58 -9.94
CA TYR A 122 49.92 10.14 -8.55
C TYR A 122 50.19 8.64 -8.32
N LYS A 123 50.18 7.80 -9.37
CA LYS A 123 50.52 6.36 -9.23
C LYS A 123 52.02 6.08 -9.04
N LYS A 124 52.91 7.07 -9.15
CA LYS A 124 54.37 6.88 -9.00
C LYS A 124 54.97 7.28 -7.66
N THR A 125 54.20 7.85 -6.74
CA THR A 125 54.72 8.30 -5.43
C THR A 125 53.67 8.05 -4.35
N MET A 126 53.74 6.86 -3.75
CA MET A 126 52.98 6.56 -2.52
C MET A 126 53.67 7.22 -1.32
N ALA A 127 53.02 8.26 -0.81
CA ALA A 127 52.92 8.51 0.62
C ALA A 127 51.43 8.74 0.88
N ASN A 128 50.84 7.94 1.78
CA ASN A 128 49.42 7.92 2.08
C ASN A 128 48.88 9.36 2.29
N PRO A 129 47.86 9.83 1.53
CA PRO A 129 47.18 11.06 1.91
C PRO A 129 46.55 10.85 3.31
N PRO A 130 46.55 11.88 4.17
CA PRO A 130 45.96 11.76 5.49
C PRO A 130 44.49 11.36 5.38
N PHE A 131 44.16 10.21 5.97
CA PHE A 131 42.80 9.70 6.14
C PHE A 131 42.05 10.65 7.07
N PHE A 132 40.74 10.86 6.88
CA PHE A 132 39.96 11.83 7.66
C PHE A 132 40.18 11.67 9.18
N ASN A 133 40.17 12.78 9.93
CA ASN A 133 40.49 12.78 11.36
C ASN A 133 39.52 11.95 12.23
N GLU A 134 38.37 11.54 11.70
CA GLU A 134 37.33 10.76 12.39
C GLU A 134 36.77 9.63 11.51
N VAL A 135 37.63 8.74 10.99
CA VAL A 135 37.15 7.53 10.29
C VAL A 135 37.13 6.33 11.22
N VAL A 136 35.95 5.72 11.35
CA VAL A 136 35.81 4.39 11.94
C VAL A 136 35.99 3.35 10.85
N SER A 137 36.89 2.39 11.07
CA SER A 137 37.08 1.27 10.15
C SER A 137 35.89 0.30 10.22
N MET A 138 35.60 -0.35 9.10
CA MET A 138 34.62 -1.44 9.03
C MET A 138 35.05 -2.57 9.99
N SER A 139 34.07 -3.28 10.56
CA SER A 139 34.31 -4.51 11.31
C SER A 139 34.81 -5.62 10.38
N HIS A 140 35.60 -6.57 10.91
CA HIS A 140 35.96 -7.79 10.18
C HIS A 140 34.74 -8.66 9.83
N GLU A 141 33.60 -8.45 10.51
CA GLU A 141 32.35 -9.14 10.21
C GLU A 141 31.50 -8.44 9.13
N ASP A 142 31.85 -7.21 8.75
CA ASP A 142 31.14 -6.47 7.70
C ASP A 142 31.47 -7.06 6.33
N LYS A 143 30.45 -7.26 5.49
CA LYS A 143 30.58 -7.96 4.20
C LYS A 143 29.85 -7.23 3.09
N ILE A 144 30.42 -7.30 1.89
CA ILE A 144 29.68 -7.02 0.66
C ILE A 144 29.16 -8.37 0.14
N ILE A 145 27.86 -8.47 -0.04
CA ILE A 145 27.17 -9.65 -0.52
C ILE A 145 26.73 -9.38 -1.95
N ALA A 146 27.11 -10.25 -2.88
CA ALA A 146 26.70 -10.17 -4.28
C ALA A 146 25.87 -11.40 -4.64
N GLY A 147 24.87 -11.22 -5.51
CA GLY A 147 23.97 -12.28 -5.90
C GLY A 147 22.65 -12.19 -5.15
N THR A 148 21.56 -12.10 -5.91
CA THR A 148 20.18 -12.07 -5.41
C THR A 148 19.89 -13.15 -4.35
N HIS A 149 20.22 -14.41 -4.65
CA HIS A 149 20.07 -15.53 -3.70
C HIS A 149 20.90 -15.34 -2.41
N ASN A 150 22.12 -14.82 -2.53
CA ASN A 150 22.98 -14.61 -1.35
C ASN A 150 22.46 -13.47 -0.48
N VAL A 151 21.89 -12.42 -1.09
CA VAL A 151 21.25 -11.33 -0.34
C VAL A 151 20.00 -11.85 0.39
N ALA A 152 19.16 -12.65 -0.27
CA ALA A 152 18.03 -13.31 0.37
C ALA A 152 18.47 -14.24 1.52
N SER A 153 19.57 -14.99 1.34
CA SER A 153 20.15 -15.80 2.41
C SER A 153 20.67 -14.96 3.58
N ALA A 154 21.24 -13.79 3.32
CA ALA A 154 21.71 -12.88 4.36
C ALA A 154 20.56 -12.22 5.13
N PHE A 155 19.46 -11.94 4.44
CA PHE A 155 18.19 -11.52 5.05
C PHE A 155 17.70 -12.59 6.04
N ARG A 156 17.56 -13.84 5.58
CA ARG A 156 17.17 -14.98 6.44
C ARG A 156 18.11 -15.14 7.62
N HIS A 157 19.41 -15.05 7.39
CA HIS A 157 20.40 -15.14 8.44
C HIS A 157 20.23 -14.03 9.49
N LEU A 158 20.00 -12.78 9.06
CA LEU A 158 19.83 -11.66 9.97
C LEU A 158 18.57 -11.80 10.85
N LEU A 159 17.43 -12.18 10.26
CA LEU A 159 16.21 -12.45 11.02
C LEU A 159 16.34 -13.69 11.91
N GLY A 160 17.05 -14.71 11.45
CA GLY A 160 17.33 -15.93 12.21
C GLY A 160 18.17 -15.65 13.47
N LEU A 161 19.15 -14.75 13.37
CA LEU A 161 19.88 -14.27 14.54
C LEU A 161 18.97 -13.51 15.51
N ALA A 162 18.05 -12.69 14.98
CA ALA A 162 17.08 -11.96 15.80
C ALA A 162 16.20 -12.92 16.61
N LEU A 163 15.69 -14.00 15.97
CA LEU A 163 14.88 -15.05 16.60
C LEU A 163 15.62 -15.83 17.71
N GLN A 164 16.94 -15.92 17.64
CA GLN A 164 17.76 -16.61 18.65
C GLN A 164 18.05 -15.74 19.88
N THR A 165 17.97 -14.41 19.75
CA THR A 165 18.21 -13.50 20.87
C THR A 165 16.98 -13.33 21.77
N HIS A 166 17.01 -13.94 22.95
CA HIS A 166 15.91 -13.91 23.93
C HIS A 166 15.83 -12.61 24.77
N LYS A 167 16.41 -11.50 24.31
CA LYS A 167 16.42 -10.23 25.07
C LYS A 167 15.32 -9.29 24.60
N ARG A 168 14.86 -8.45 25.56
CA ARG A 168 13.81 -7.38 25.53
C ARG A 168 13.28 -6.97 24.16
N LYS A 169 11.97 -6.68 24.11
CA LYS A 169 11.21 -6.00 23.03
C LYS A 169 12.12 -5.29 22.02
N LYS A 170 12.41 -5.97 20.90
CA LYS A 170 13.24 -5.43 19.81
C LYS A 170 12.35 -4.79 18.77
N VAL A 171 12.83 -3.71 18.16
CA VAL A 171 12.17 -3.05 17.03
C VAL A 171 12.96 -3.35 15.77
N ILE A 172 12.33 -3.92 14.75
CA ILE A 172 12.94 -4.22 13.46
C ILE A 172 12.41 -3.20 12.45
N TYR A 173 13.33 -2.52 11.76
CA TYR A 173 12.97 -1.52 10.76
C TYR A 173 13.21 -2.05 9.35
N ILE A 174 12.22 -1.92 8.47
CA ILE A 174 12.26 -2.43 7.09
C ILE A 174 11.77 -1.35 6.12
N THR A 175 12.59 -0.97 5.14
CA THR A 175 12.14 -0.08 4.04
C THR A 175 11.59 -0.89 2.86
N TYR A 176 10.55 -0.36 2.24
CA TYR A 176 9.92 -0.89 1.03
C TYR A 176 9.81 0.19 -0.05
N PHE A 177 10.95 0.54 -0.62
CA PHE A 177 11.08 1.59 -1.63
C PHE A 177 11.21 1.02 -3.03
N ASN A 178 12.02 -0.02 -3.25
CA ASN A 178 12.35 -0.47 -4.61
C ASN A 178 11.90 -1.91 -4.88
N ASP A 179 11.09 -2.49 -4.01
CA ASP A 179 10.57 -3.86 -4.11
C ASP A 179 11.68 -4.91 -4.18
N VAL A 180 12.88 -4.53 -3.70
CA VAL A 180 14.07 -5.39 -3.67
C VAL A 180 13.72 -6.79 -3.17
N PHE A 181 12.94 -6.81 -2.11
CA PHE A 181 12.52 -8.03 -1.44
C PHE A 181 11.68 -8.97 -2.34
N PHE A 182 10.74 -8.46 -3.13
CA PHE A 182 9.92 -9.30 -4.03
C PHE A 182 10.72 -9.78 -5.23
N TYR A 183 11.56 -8.91 -5.81
CA TYR A 183 12.42 -9.32 -6.93
C TYR A 183 13.46 -10.36 -6.53
N MET A 184 13.84 -10.42 -5.25
CA MET A 184 14.84 -11.37 -4.75
C MET A 184 14.30 -12.76 -4.43
N SER A 185 12.99 -12.92 -4.32
CA SER A 185 12.38 -14.02 -3.57
C SER A 185 11.47 -14.86 -4.46
N SER A 186 11.59 -16.18 -4.38
CA SER A 186 10.53 -17.07 -4.87
C SER A 186 9.28 -16.93 -3.97
N GLU A 187 8.12 -17.43 -4.42
CA GLU A 187 6.94 -17.47 -3.56
C GLU A 187 7.17 -18.25 -2.26
N GLU A 188 8.01 -19.29 -2.31
CA GLU A 188 8.39 -20.07 -1.13
C GLU A 188 9.24 -19.26 -0.17
N ASP A 189 10.20 -18.48 -0.70
CA ASP A 189 11.01 -17.57 0.11
C ASP A 189 10.12 -16.50 0.75
N LEU A 190 9.18 -15.90 0.01
CA LEU A 190 8.22 -14.92 0.54
C LEU A 190 7.40 -15.50 1.69
N ARG A 191 6.86 -16.71 1.54
CA ARG A 191 6.14 -17.41 2.61
C ARG A 191 7.02 -17.65 3.82
N HIS A 192 8.25 -18.12 3.62
CA HIS A 192 9.19 -18.34 4.70
C HIS A 192 9.50 -17.04 5.44
N PHE A 193 9.67 -15.93 4.73
CA PHE A 193 9.87 -14.63 5.33
C PHE A 193 8.66 -14.14 6.13
N GLN A 194 7.45 -14.33 5.60
CA GLN A 194 6.23 -14.03 6.36
C GLN A 194 6.22 -14.81 7.69
N THR A 195 6.55 -16.11 7.65
CA THR A 195 6.64 -16.94 8.87
C THR A 195 7.68 -16.42 9.83
N MET A 196 8.89 -16.06 9.38
CA MET A 196 9.93 -15.51 10.25
C MET A 196 9.50 -14.19 10.92
N LEU A 197 8.83 -13.30 10.18
CA LEU A 197 8.31 -12.05 10.74
C LEU A 197 7.18 -12.31 11.74
N LEU A 198 6.28 -13.26 11.47
CA LEU A 198 5.27 -13.70 12.43
C LEU A 198 5.91 -14.23 13.70
N ASP A 199 6.89 -15.13 13.59
CA ASP A 199 7.59 -15.70 14.75
C ASP A 199 8.24 -14.59 15.59
N LEU A 200 8.90 -13.62 14.95
CA LEU A 200 9.48 -12.46 15.63
C LEU A 200 8.42 -11.63 16.37
N MET A 201 7.27 -11.36 15.73
CA MET A 201 6.18 -10.61 16.34
C MET A 201 5.53 -11.39 17.50
N THR A 202 5.42 -12.72 17.40
CA THR A 202 4.92 -13.55 18.52
C THR A 202 5.86 -13.57 19.72
N GLN A 203 7.17 -13.36 19.50
CA GLN A 203 8.15 -13.13 20.58
C GLN A 203 8.11 -11.70 21.15
N GLY A 204 7.18 -10.85 20.66
CA GLY A 204 7.00 -9.47 21.11
C GLY A 204 7.93 -8.47 20.41
N CYS A 205 8.55 -8.82 19.28
CA CYS A 205 9.29 -7.85 18.47
C CYS A 205 8.33 -6.99 17.65
N GLU A 206 8.55 -5.68 17.65
CA GLU A 206 7.84 -4.76 16.78
C GLU A 206 8.48 -4.75 15.38
N VAL A 207 7.67 -4.78 14.33
CA VAL A 207 8.12 -4.70 12.94
C VAL A 207 7.57 -3.42 12.32
N HIS A 208 8.47 -2.52 11.98
CA HIS A 208 8.16 -1.19 11.46
C HIS A 208 8.54 -1.12 9.98
N TYR A 209 7.54 -0.98 9.11
CA TYR A 209 7.73 -0.78 7.68
C TYR A 209 7.66 0.71 7.31
N LEU A 210 8.55 1.13 6.42
CA LEU A 210 8.50 2.44 5.79
C LEU A 210 8.34 2.25 4.28
N LEU A 211 7.16 2.60 3.80
CA LEU A 211 6.67 2.30 2.47
C LEU A 211 6.82 3.52 1.55
N ARG A 212 7.21 3.25 0.30
CA ARG A 212 6.95 4.18 -0.79
C ARG A 212 5.64 3.79 -1.43
N ILE A 213 4.65 4.67 -1.40
CA ILE A 213 3.40 4.47 -2.12
C ILE A 213 3.55 5.03 -3.54
N THR A 214 3.07 4.27 -4.52
CA THR A 214 3.17 4.59 -5.95
C THR A 214 1.81 4.43 -6.60
N HIS A 215 1.65 4.95 -7.82
CA HIS A 215 0.45 4.74 -8.65
C HIS A 215 0.36 3.30 -9.22
N ASP A 216 1.40 2.47 -9.03
CA ASP A 216 1.38 1.06 -9.40
C ASP A 216 0.50 0.27 -8.43
N VAL A 217 -0.74 0.00 -8.86
CA VAL A 217 -1.73 -0.77 -8.10
C VAL A 217 -1.29 -2.21 -7.88
N GLN A 218 -0.65 -2.84 -8.87
CA GLN A 218 -0.21 -4.24 -8.75
C GLN A 218 0.86 -4.37 -7.67
N ARG A 219 1.83 -3.45 -7.65
CA ARG A 219 2.85 -3.39 -6.60
C ARG A 219 2.25 -3.24 -5.19
N MET A 220 1.22 -2.41 -5.05
CA MET A 220 0.52 -2.25 -3.77
C MET A 220 -0.28 -3.51 -3.41
N MET A 221 -0.91 -4.16 -4.38
CA MET A 221 -1.60 -5.44 -4.22
C MET A 221 -0.66 -6.55 -3.74
N ASP A 222 0.53 -6.67 -4.34
CA ASP A 222 1.54 -7.65 -3.94
C ASP A 222 2.03 -7.41 -2.50
N LEU A 223 2.22 -6.14 -2.13
CA LEU A 223 2.54 -5.75 -0.76
C LEU A 223 1.42 -6.09 0.22
N LEU A 224 0.17 -5.76 -0.10
CA LEU A 224 -0.98 -6.06 0.75
C LEU A 224 -1.15 -7.57 0.94
N ASN A 225 -0.99 -8.37 -0.13
CA ASN A 225 -0.97 -9.82 -0.05
C ASN A 225 0.17 -10.36 0.83
N PHE A 226 1.34 -9.74 0.77
CA PHE A 226 2.46 -10.11 1.63
C PHE A 226 2.21 -9.77 3.11
N LEU A 227 1.65 -8.58 3.38
CA LEU A 227 1.37 -8.12 4.74
C LEU A 227 0.15 -8.79 5.35
N LYS A 228 -0.76 -9.30 4.52
CA LYS A 228 -2.02 -9.93 4.92
C LYS A 228 -1.92 -10.86 6.16
N PRO A 229 -1.05 -11.88 6.21
CA PRO A 229 -0.94 -12.74 7.39
C PRO A 229 -0.33 -12.03 8.60
N LEU A 230 0.43 -10.95 8.39
CA LEU A 230 1.08 -10.15 9.43
C LEU A 230 0.11 -9.17 10.10
N ILE A 231 -0.96 -8.79 9.41
CA ILE A 231 -2.01 -7.93 9.95
C ILE A 231 -2.75 -8.71 11.05
N GLY A 232 -2.90 -8.10 12.24
CA GLY A 232 -3.55 -8.76 13.38
C GLY A 232 -2.64 -9.13 14.54
N THR A 233 -1.34 -8.77 14.51
CA THR A 233 -0.36 -9.12 15.55
C THR A 233 -0.12 -8.03 16.60
N ASP A 234 -0.73 -6.85 16.46
CA ASP A 234 -0.47 -5.62 17.23
C ASP A 234 1.00 -5.13 17.27
N GLN A 235 1.91 -5.86 16.63
CA GLN A 235 3.34 -5.54 16.55
C GLN A 235 3.76 -5.03 15.17
N LEU A 236 2.82 -4.91 14.22
CA LEU A 236 3.07 -4.41 12.87
C LEU A 236 2.75 -2.92 12.78
N TYR A 237 3.73 -2.12 12.39
CA TYR A 237 3.60 -0.68 12.18
C TYR A 237 3.95 -0.34 10.73
N LEU A 238 3.01 0.27 10.02
CA LEU A 238 3.19 0.65 8.62
C LEU A 238 3.21 2.17 8.52
N TYR A 239 4.29 2.72 7.98
CA TYR A 239 4.45 4.14 7.66
C TYR A 239 4.64 4.30 6.16
N TYR A 240 4.24 5.44 5.61
CA TYR A 240 4.52 5.78 4.23
C TYR A 240 5.11 7.19 4.10
N LEU A 241 5.91 7.41 3.06
CA LEU A 241 6.49 8.72 2.76
C LEU A 241 5.42 9.67 2.20
N LYS A 242 5.35 10.89 2.75
CA LYS A 242 4.38 11.94 2.36
C LYS A 242 4.57 12.42 0.92
N SER A 243 5.81 12.43 0.43
CA SER A 243 6.09 12.85 -0.94
C SER A 243 6.06 11.66 -1.89
N TYR A 244 5.22 11.75 -2.92
CA TYR A 244 5.27 10.83 -4.08
C TYR A 244 6.52 11.06 -4.96
N ASP A 245 7.35 12.06 -4.61
CA ASP A 245 8.57 12.39 -5.35
C ASP A 245 9.62 11.26 -5.31
N SER A 246 10.05 10.89 -6.51
CA SER A 246 10.93 9.75 -6.78
C SER A 246 12.43 9.99 -6.54
N LEU A 247 12.83 11.21 -6.18
CA LEU A 247 14.20 11.68 -6.41
C LEU A 247 15.14 11.68 -5.20
N ALA A 248 14.67 11.23 -4.04
CA ALA A 248 15.50 11.06 -2.84
C ALA A 248 15.35 9.67 -2.19
N LEU A 249 14.92 8.66 -2.95
CA LEU A 249 14.61 7.36 -2.39
C LEU A 249 15.89 6.55 -2.16
N GLY A 250 16.12 6.26 -0.88
CA GLY A 250 17.21 5.46 -0.42
C GLY A 250 17.15 4.02 -0.91
N LYS A 251 18.19 3.28 -0.55
CA LYS A 251 18.29 1.83 -0.70
C LYS A 251 17.22 1.16 0.17
N ASP A 252 16.77 -0.03 -0.20
CA ASP A 252 16.02 -0.85 0.75
C ASP A 252 17.00 -1.38 1.79
N TYR A 253 16.62 -1.39 3.05
CA TYR A 253 17.42 -1.87 4.15
C TYR A 253 16.56 -2.44 5.27
N ILE A 254 17.17 -3.36 5.99
CA ILE A 254 16.64 -3.95 7.23
C ILE A 254 17.61 -3.61 8.32
N ILE A 255 17.08 -3.15 9.44
CA ILE A 255 17.84 -2.84 10.64
C ILE A 255 17.31 -3.75 11.72
N VAL A 256 18.18 -4.63 12.22
CA VAL A 256 17.94 -5.39 13.45
C VAL A 256 18.88 -4.82 14.50
N PRO A 257 18.38 -3.98 15.43
CA PRO A 257 19.19 -3.36 16.47
C PRO A 257 20.06 -4.38 17.21
N GLU A 258 21.27 -3.94 17.56
CA GLU A 258 22.32 -4.74 18.22
C GLU A 258 22.79 -5.98 17.42
N THR A 259 22.21 -6.26 16.25
CA THR A 259 22.43 -7.52 15.52
C THR A 259 23.08 -7.26 14.16
N GLY A 260 22.54 -6.33 13.37
CA GLY A 260 23.11 -5.95 12.09
C GLY A 260 22.16 -5.19 11.18
N VAL A 261 22.72 -4.64 10.11
CA VAL A 261 22.01 -3.96 9.02
C VAL A 261 22.30 -4.68 7.72
N LEU A 262 21.27 -4.88 6.91
CA LEU A 262 21.41 -5.27 5.51
C LEU A 262 20.92 -4.13 4.64
N SER A 263 21.81 -3.45 3.91
CA SER A 263 21.47 -2.39 2.97
C SER A 263 21.60 -2.90 1.53
N CYS A 264 20.48 -2.94 0.82
CA CYS A 264 20.33 -3.63 -0.46
C CYS A 264 20.31 -2.66 -1.65
N PHE A 265 20.95 -3.08 -2.74
CA PHE A 265 21.16 -2.29 -3.94
C PHE A 265 20.78 -3.12 -5.16
N PHE A 266 20.06 -2.50 -6.09
CA PHE A 266 19.93 -3.02 -7.44
C PHE A 266 21.15 -2.64 -8.28
N THR A 267 21.77 -3.64 -8.90
CA THR A 267 22.78 -3.44 -9.94
C THR A 267 22.22 -3.85 -11.31
N GLN A 268 22.96 -3.64 -12.41
CA GLN A 268 22.46 -3.94 -13.75
C GLN A 268 22.19 -5.45 -13.93
N VAL A 269 21.05 -5.78 -14.57
CA VAL A 269 20.57 -7.14 -14.92
C VAL A 269 20.30 -8.03 -13.70
N ASN A 270 19.15 -7.83 -13.04
CA ASN A 270 18.55 -8.70 -12.01
C ASN A 270 19.48 -9.22 -10.90
N ASN A 271 20.59 -8.51 -10.67
CA ASN A 271 21.59 -8.92 -9.71
C ASN A 271 21.65 -7.89 -8.58
N CYS A 272 21.32 -8.35 -7.39
CA CYS A 272 21.34 -7.51 -6.22
C CYS A 272 22.66 -7.65 -5.46
N CYS A 273 23.10 -6.55 -4.87
CA CYS A 273 24.20 -6.53 -3.92
C CYS A 273 23.72 -5.93 -2.61
N ALA A 274 24.32 -6.33 -1.49
CA ALA A 274 24.01 -5.75 -0.20
C ALA A 274 25.28 -5.49 0.61
N LEU A 275 25.24 -4.45 1.43
CA LEU A 275 26.16 -4.25 2.53
C LEU A 275 25.56 -4.92 3.76
N TYR A 276 26.24 -5.93 4.28
CA TYR A 276 25.92 -6.56 5.56
C TYR A 276 26.84 -5.97 6.61
N LEU A 277 26.27 -5.20 7.53
CA LEU A 277 27.00 -4.41 8.52
C LEU A 277 26.65 -4.90 9.92
N LYS A 278 27.69 -5.19 10.70
CA LYS A 278 27.60 -5.53 12.13
C LYS A 278 28.33 -4.54 13.02
N ASN A 279 29.06 -3.58 12.44
CA ASN A 279 29.65 -2.48 13.19
C ASN A 279 28.56 -1.72 13.98
N PRO A 280 28.65 -1.62 15.33
CA PRO A 280 27.64 -0.97 16.15
C PRO A 280 27.36 0.49 15.77
N LEU A 281 28.38 1.25 15.34
CA LEU A 281 28.22 2.63 14.90
C LEU A 281 27.48 2.73 13.56
N ALA A 282 27.67 1.75 12.68
CA ALA A 282 26.89 1.67 11.45
C ALA A 282 25.43 1.35 11.78
N ILE A 283 25.16 0.39 12.69
CA ILE A 283 23.79 0.06 13.11
C ILE A 283 23.10 1.30 13.68
N SER A 284 23.73 2.00 14.63
CA SER A 284 23.16 3.21 15.24
C SER A 284 22.94 4.34 14.23
N PHE A 285 23.82 4.49 13.23
CA PHE A 285 23.63 5.46 12.16
C PHE A 285 22.37 5.18 11.34
N TYR A 286 22.12 3.91 10.99
CA TYR A 286 20.91 3.54 10.26
C TYR A 286 19.64 3.69 11.11
N GLU A 287 19.70 3.39 12.42
CA GLU A 287 18.60 3.64 13.35
C GLU A 287 18.27 5.13 13.44
N GLU A 288 19.27 5.99 13.63
CA GLU A 288 19.09 7.43 13.69
C GLU A 288 18.54 7.98 12.37
N TYR A 289 19.06 7.48 11.23
CA TYR A 289 18.57 7.86 9.92
C TYR A 289 17.10 7.50 9.73
N TRP A 290 16.68 6.30 10.15
CA TRP A 290 15.28 5.88 10.12
C TRP A 290 14.38 6.81 10.95
N VAL A 291 14.78 7.12 12.18
CA VAL A 291 14.02 8.01 13.07
C VAL A 291 13.88 9.40 12.46
N ARG A 292 14.97 9.98 11.94
CA ARG A 292 14.92 11.30 11.29
C ARG A 292 14.04 11.28 10.03
N LEU A 293 14.14 10.23 9.21
CA LEU A 293 13.36 10.10 7.98
C LEU A 293 11.86 9.98 8.29
N THR A 294 11.49 9.15 9.26
CA THR A 294 10.09 8.96 9.65
C THR A 294 9.50 10.22 10.27
N GLN A 295 10.22 10.89 11.18
CA GLN A 295 9.77 12.15 11.79
C GLN A 295 9.59 13.28 10.77
N ALA A 296 10.51 13.41 9.81
CA ALA A 296 10.47 14.49 8.83
C ALA A 296 9.43 14.25 7.74
N SER A 297 9.28 13.01 7.27
CA SER A 297 8.70 12.72 5.96
C SER A 297 7.69 11.58 5.93
N ALA A 298 7.38 10.91 7.04
CA ALA A 298 6.46 9.78 7.03
C ALA A 298 5.15 10.04 7.81
N THR A 299 4.12 9.28 7.45
CA THR A 299 2.82 9.24 8.13
C THR A 299 2.44 7.78 8.35
N PRO A 300 1.78 7.42 9.47
CA PRO A 300 1.21 6.09 9.63
C PRO A 300 0.20 5.78 8.51
N LEU A 301 0.30 4.58 7.93
CA LEU A 301 -0.66 4.10 6.93
C LEU A 301 -1.95 3.59 7.58
N LEU A 302 -1.81 2.93 8.74
CA LEU A 302 -2.94 2.40 9.51
C LEU A 302 -3.28 3.38 10.64
N MET A 303 -4.53 3.80 10.70
CA MET A 303 -5.07 4.50 11.86
C MET A 303 -5.71 3.47 12.80
N ASN A 304 -5.00 3.10 13.87
CA ASN A 304 -5.44 2.07 14.81
C ASN A 304 -6.44 2.62 15.84
N TYR A 305 -7.46 1.83 16.16
CA TYR A 305 -8.46 2.12 17.18
C TYR A 305 -8.38 1.06 18.29
N PRO A 306 -7.60 1.31 19.37
CA PRO A 306 -7.57 0.39 20.50
C PRO A 306 -8.94 0.35 21.20
N ALA A 307 -9.14 -0.62 22.09
CA ALA A 307 -10.43 -0.87 22.74
C ALA A 307 -11.02 0.37 23.43
N GLU A 308 -10.17 1.24 23.99
CA GLU A 308 -10.58 2.46 24.67
C GLU A 308 -11.09 3.55 23.72
N LYS A 309 -10.89 3.39 22.40
CA LYS A 309 -11.31 4.33 21.35
C LYS A 309 -12.41 3.76 20.45
N GLU A 310 -13.25 2.89 20.99
CA GLU A 310 -14.36 2.28 20.26
C GLU A 310 -15.32 3.31 19.66
N GLU A 311 -15.65 4.37 20.39
CA GLU A 311 -16.51 5.46 19.88
C GLU A 311 -15.89 6.15 18.64
N SER A 312 -14.58 6.38 18.64
CA SER A 312 -13.87 6.96 17.50
C SER A 312 -13.87 6.03 16.29
N PHE A 313 -13.81 4.71 16.51
CA PHE A 313 -13.94 3.72 15.44
C PHE A 313 -15.32 3.78 14.80
N TYR A 314 -16.39 3.73 15.58
CA TYR A 314 -17.75 3.80 15.04
C TYR A 314 -18.09 5.15 14.42
N SER A 315 -17.49 6.24 14.90
CA SER A 315 -17.59 7.56 14.25
C SER A 315 -16.96 7.52 12.86
N SER A 316 -15.74 7.00 12.72
CA SER A 316 -15.07 6.82 11.42
C SER A 316 -15.81 5.84 10.51
N TYR A 317 -16.37 4.77 11.06
CA TYR A 317 -17.23 3.83 10.34
C TYR A 317 -18.45 4.55 9.74
N MET A 318 -19.10 5.40 10.53
CA MET A 318 -20.27 6.15 10.09
C MET A 318 -19.92 7.19 9.02
N GLU A 319 -18.84 7.96 9.21
CA GLU A 319 -18.35 8.90 8.20
C GLU A 319 -18.07 8.22 6.86
N CYS A 320 -17.55 6.98 6.90
CA CYS A 320 -17.30 6.17 5.73
C CYS A 320 -18.59 5.68 5.04
N GLU A 321 -19.62 5.25 5.79
CA GLU A 321 -20.92 4.88 5.22
C GLU A 321 -21.64 6.10 4.59
N GLU A 322 -21.52 7.28 5.21
CA GLU A 322 -22.11 8.56 4.76
C GLU A 322 -21.44 9.13 3.49
N ALA A 323 -20.17 8.82 3.26
CA ALA A 323 -19.45 9.31 2.10
C ALA A 323 -20.11 8.88 0.78
N ILE A 324 -19.80 9.57 -0.31
CA ILE A 324 -20.24 9.18 -1.66
C ILE A 324 -19.30 8.12 -2.25
N GLY A 325 -19.82 7.24 -3.10
CA GLY A 325 -19.02 6.24 -3.81
C GLY A 325 -19.51 4.80 -3.61
N ASN A 326 -18.96 3.90 -4.43
CA ASN A 326 -19.24 2.48 -4.35
C ASN A 326 -18.82 1.90 -2.99
N ARG A 327 -19.62 0.98 -2.47
CA ARG A 327 -19.47 0.40 -1.15
C ARG A 327 -19.31 -1.10 -1.26
N PHE A 328 -18.21 -1.62 -0.71
CA PHE A 328 -17.92 -3.04 -0.65
C PHE A 328 -17.81 -3.46 0.81
N LEU A 329 -18.44 -4.57 1.17
CA LEU A 329 -18.30 -5.17 2.48
C LEU A 329 -17.92 -6.62 2.34
N TYR A 330 -16.87 -7.03 3.03
CA TYR A 330 -16.64 -8.44 3.38
C TYR A 330 -16.87 -8.59 4.88
N LYS A 331 -17.70 -9.56 5.31
CA LYS A 331 -17.93 -9.82 6.73
C LYS A 331 -18.14 -11.31 7.00
N ASP A 332 -17.43 -11.83 8.00
CA ASP A 332 -17.74 -13.13 8.59
C ASP A 332 -18.90 -12.97 9.58
N GLY A 333 -20.11 -13.16 9.08
CA GLY A 333 -21.37 -12.82 9.74
C GLY A 333 -22.13 -11.75 8.97
N PHE A 334 -23.33 -11.39 9.42
CA PHE A 334 -24.18 -10.43 8.72
C PHE A 334 -24.01 -9.01 9.25
N SER A 335 -24.16 -8.02 8.38
CA SER A 335 -24.18 -6.63 8.83
C SER A 335 -25.49 -6.30 9.53
N THR A 336 -25.44 -5.49 10.58
CA THR A 336 -26.66 -5.10 11.31
C THR A 336 -27.63 -4.28 10.47
N PHE A 337 -27.17 -3.59 9.41
CA PHE A 337 -28.08 -2.88 8.50
C PHE A 337 -29.01 -3.85 7.72
N THR A 338 -28.62 -5.13 7.56
CA THR A 338 -29.47 -6.15 6.93
C THR A 338 -30.58 -6.66 7.85
N LEU A 339 -30.59 -6.27 9.13
CA LEU A 339 -31.70 -6.57 10.03
C LEU A 339 -32.80 -5.52 9.87
N PRO A 340 -34.08 -5.94 9.73
CA PRO A 340 -35.19 -5.01 9.83
C PRO A 340 -35.22 -4.40 11.24
N LEU A 341 -35.47 -3.10 11.33
CA LEU A 341 -35.44 -2.35 12.60
C LEU A 341 -36.27 -3.00 13.74
N PRO A 342 -37.49 -3.53 13.49
CA PRO A 342 -38.24 -4.24 14.54
C PRO A 342 -37.51 -5.47 15.09
N LEU A 343 -36.89 -6.27 14.21
CA LEU A 343 -36.11 -7.44 14.62
C LEU A 343 -34.86 -7.00 15.39
N TYR A 344 -34.14 -6.00 14.89
CA TYR A 344 -32.95 -5.49 15.58
C TYR A 344 -33.27 -5.02 17.00
N LYS A 345 -34.35 -4.25 17.19
CA LYS A 345 -34.84 -3.85 18.53
C LYS A 345 -35.12 -5.05 19.44
N LYS A 346 -35.74 -6.10 18.92
CA LYS A 346 -36.03 -7.33 19.65
C LYS A 346 -34.74 -8.06 20.07
N LEU A 347 -33.76 -8.15 19.18
CA LEU A 347 -32.47 -8.77 19.48
C LEU A 347 -31.68 -7.99 20.54
N LEU A 348 -31.74 -6.64 20.51
CA LEU A 348 -31.16 -5.79 21.55
C LEU A 348 -31.77 -6.07 22.94
N GLN A 349 -33.08 -6.28 23.01
CA GLN A 349 -33.76 -6.66 24.25
C GLN A 349 -33.36 -8.05 24.72
N LYS A 350 -33.28 -9.03 23.80
CA LYS A 350 -32.87 -10.41 24.13
C LYS A 350 -31.45 -10.47 24.72
N ARG A 351 -30.52 -9.65 24.23
CA ARG A 351 -29.16 -9.56 24.81
C ARG A 351 -29.06 -8.72 26.09
N LYS A 352 -30.18 -8.21 26.62
CA LYS A 352 -30.26 -7.41 27.84
C LYS A 352 -29.44 -6.10 27.78
N ALA A 353 -29.41 -5.46 26.62
CA ALA A 353 -28.80 -4.13 26.51
C ALA A 353 -29.54 -3.12 27.42
N SER A 354 -28.80 -2.23 28.06
CA SER A 354 -29.33 -1.12 28.84
C SER A 354 -30.10 -0.14 27.96
N GLN A 355 -30.94 0.71 28.56
CA GLN A 355 -31.72 1.69 27.83
C GLN A 355 -30.84 2.67 27.03
N GLN A 356 -29.71 3.09 27.60
CA GLN A 356 -28.76 3.99 26.94
C GLN A 356 -28.08 3.32 25.74
N GLU A 357 -27.61 2.08 25.92
CA GLU A 357 -27.05 1.27 24.85
C GLU A 357 -28.05 1.08 23.71
N MET A 358 -29.29 0.69 24.03
CA MET A 358 -30.35 0.52 23.03
C MET A 358 -30.59 1.79 22.21
N VAL A 359 -30.69 2.95 22.87
CA VAL A 359 -30.90 4.23 22.17
C VAL A 359 -29.76 4.54 21.22
N SER A 360 -28.51 4.39 21.67
CA SER A 360 -27.32 4.65 20.86
C SER A 360 -27.23 3.71 19.66
N ALA A 361 -27.43 2.41 19.87
CA ALA A 361 -27.34 1.40 18.83
C ALA A 361 -28.46 1.51 17.79
N ILE A 362 -29.69 1.85 18.21
CA ILE A 362 -30.80 2.13 17.30
C ILE A 362 -30.52 3.38 16.47
N ALA A 363 -30.01 4.46 17.08
CA ALA A 363 -29.65 5.68 16.36
C ALA A 363 -28.56 5.42 15.32
N PHE A 364 -27.54 4.64 15.68
CA PHE A 364 -26.49 4.21 14.75
C PHE A 364 -27.07 3.40 13.58
N HIS A 365 -27.91 2.40 13.86
CA HIS A 365 -28.56 1.57 12.83
C HIS A 365 -29.43 2.40 11.87
N GLN A 366 -30.23 3.34 12.40
CA GLN A 366 -31.04 4.24 11.59
C GLN A 366 -30.17 5.12 10.68
N LYS A 367 -29.07 5.67 11.20
CA LYS A 367 -28.15 6.48 10.43
C LYS A 367 -27.46 5.68 9.30
N CYS A 368 -27.13 4.41 9.54
CA CYS A 368 -26.66 3.50 8.49
C CYS A 368 -27.73 3.29 7.40
N LEU A 369 -29.00 3.11 7.79
CA LEU A 369 -30.09 2.94 6.82
C LEU A 369 -30.33 4.21 5.99
N GLU A 370 -30.29 5.39 6.61
CA GLU A 370 -30.41 6.68 5.91
C GLU A 370 -29.26 6.89 4.92
N SER A 371 -28.03 6.55 5.32
CA SER A 371 -26.83 6.62 4.47
C SER A 371 -26.89 5.62 3.31
N PHE A 372 -27.45 4.43 3.54
CA PHE A 372 -27.71 3.45 2.50
C PHE A 372 -28.74 3.98 1.50
N GLN A 373 -29.88 4.47 1.98
CA GLN A 373 -30.97 4.97 1.14
C GLN A 373 -30.55 6.16 0.27
N SER A 374 -29.75 7.08 0.81
CA SER A 374 -29.27 8.25 0.05
C SER A 374 -28.26 7.91 -1.03
N ASN A 375 -27.48 6.82 -0.87
CA ASN A 375 -26.40 6.45 -1.78
C ASN A 375 -26.78 5.36 -2.79
N ILE A 376 -27.69 4.44 -2.44
CA ILE A 376 -27.97 3.23 -3.23
C ILE A 376 -28.61 3.51 -4.59
N GLU A 377 -29.23 4.68 -4.77
CA GLU A 377 -29.80 5.09 -6.06
C GLU A 377 -28.73 5.35 -7.11
N ILE A 378 -27.49 5.68 -6.70
CA ILE A 378 -26.42 6.13 -7.59
C ILE A 378 -25.22 5.17 -7.57
N TYR A 379 -24.90 4.61 -6.40
CA TYR A 379 -23.68 3.84 -6.18
C TYR A 379 -23.95 2.36 -5.93
N GLU A 380 -23.00 1.53 -6.33
CA GLU A 380 -23.04 0.08 -6.12
C GLU A 380 -22.78 -0.27 -4.65
N TYR A 381 -23.61 -1.14 -4.09
CA TYR A 381 -23.41 -1.76 -2.78
C TYR A 381 -23.26 -3.27 -2.96
N LYS A 382 -22.08 -3.78 -2.61
CA LYS A 382 -21.72 -5.20 -2.74
C LYS A 382 -21.30 -5.78 -1.41
N ASP A 383 -22.10 -6.71 -0.92
CA ASP A 383 -21.88 -7.38 0.36
C ASP A 383 -21.46 -8.83 0.13
N ILE A 384 -20.36 -9.25 0.73
CA ILE A 384 -19.82 -10.59 0.68
C ILE A 384 -19.88 -11.19 2.07
N TYR A 385 -20.71 -12.20 2.25
CA TYR A 385 -20.90 -12.92 3.50
C TYR A 385 -20.35 -14.35 3.40
N THR A 386 -19.99 -14.93 4.55
CA THR A 386 -19.56 -16.33 4.59
C THR A 386 -20.77 -17.28 4.54
N LEU A 387 -20.70 -18.32 3.70
CA LEU A 387 -21.66 -19.41 3.65
C LEU A 387 -21.76 -20.11 5.01
N ASP A 388 -20.63 -20.22 5.70
CA ASP A 388 -20.50 -20.78 7.04
C ASP A 388 -21.40 -20.03 8.04
N SER A 389 -21.46 -18.69 7.95
CA SER A 389 -22.34 -17.88 8.81
C SER A 389 -23.82 -18.08 8.52
N LEU A 390 -24.21 -18.22 7.24
CA LEU A 390 -25.60 -18.52 6.91
C LEU A 390 -26.00 -19.93 7.38
N SER A 391 -25.16 -20.93 7.10
CA SER A 391 -25.41 -22.30 7.54
C SER A 391 -25.51 -22.39 9.06
N TYR A 392 -24.66 -21.65 9.78
CA TYR A 392 -24.71 -21.56 11.23
C TYR A 392 -26.02 -20.91 11.71
N LEU A 393 -26.43 -19.79 11.11
CA LEU A 393 -27.68 -19.11 11.43
C LEU A 393 -28.89 -20.03 11.23
N VAL A 394 -29.00 -20.69 10.07
CA VAL A 394 -30.14 -21.57 9.74
C VAL A 394 -30.18 -22.78 10.67
N LYS A 395 -29.02 -23.41 10.94
CA LYS A 395 -28.95 -24.64 11.74
C LYS A 395 -29.13 -24.39 13.23
N ASN A 396 -28.44 -23.39 13.78
CA ASN A 396 -28.39 -23.15 15.22
C ASN A 396 -29.40 -22.09 15.67
N ARG A 397 -30.01 -21.36 14.72
CA ARG A 397 -30.90 -20.22 14.98
C ARG A 397 -30.25 -19.19 15.89
N GLN A 398 -28.98 -18.89 15.61
CA GLN A 398 -28.19 -17.94 16.37
C GLN A 398 -27.64 -16.88 15.44
N PHE A 399 -27.86 -15.61 15.81
CA PHE A 399 -27.33 -14.46 15.10
C PHE A 399 -26.22 -13.83 15.95
N PHE A 400 -25.06 -13.63 15.34
CA PHE A 400 -23.97 -12.90 15.98
C PHE A 400 -24.16 -11.41 15.76
N LEU A 401 -24.71 -10.72 16.77
CA LEU A 401 -24.76 -9.27 16.79
C LEU A 401 -23.36 -8.74 17.04
N TYR A 402 -22.89 -7.94 16.08
CA TYR A 402 -21.66 -7.20 16.24
C TYR A 402 -21.87 -5.74 15.86
N ASP A 403 -22.06 -4.92 16.88
CA ASP A 403 -22.40 -3.50 16.80
C ASP A 403 -21.68 -2.70 17.90
N SER A 404 -22.04 -1.42 18.06
CA SER A 404 -21.42 -0.48 18.99
C SER A 404 -21.48 -0.86 20.47
N ILE A 405 -22.25 -1.88 20.84
CA ILE A 405 -22.32 -2.40 22.21
C ILE A 405 -21.38 -3.60 22.39
N GLY A 406 -20.95 -4.23 21.30
CA GLY A 406 -19.99 -5.33 21.30
C GLY A 406 -20.50 -6.59 20.59
N PHE A 407 -19.79 -7.69 20.80
CA PHE A 407 -20.05 -8.98 20.17
C PHE A 407 -20.91 -9.88 21.07
N SER A 408 -22.05 -10.34 20.57
CA SER A 408 -22.92 -11.27 21.30
C SER A 408 -23.68 -12.20 20.35
N ALA A 409 -23.74 -13.49 20.69
CA ALA A 409 -24.64 -14.42 20.04
C ALA A 409 -26.03 -14.30 20.66
N VAL A 410 -27.07 -14.15 19.83
CA VAL A 410 -28.46 -14.05 20.27
C VAL A 410 -29.27 -15.16 19.60
N ASP A 411 -30.06 -15.88 20.39
CA ASP A 411 -30.95 -16.92 19.89
C ASP A 411 -32.17 -16.31 19.18
N LEU A 412 -32.50 -16.87 18.03
CA LEU A 412 -33.65 -16.52 17.20
C LEU A 412 -34.69 -17.63 17.25
N GLU A 413 -35.94 -17.21 17.24
CA GLU A 413 -37.04 -18.10 16.88
C GLU A 413 -37.01 -18.38 15.38
N MET A 414 -37.64 -19.46 14.94
CA MET A 414 -37.59 -19.82 13.53
C MET A 414 -38.25 -18.77 12.64
N GLU A 415 -39.35 -18.17 13.10
CA GLU A 415 -40.03 -17.07 12.43
C GLU A 415 -39.09 -15.86 12.27
N GLU A 416 -38.27 -15.56 13.28
CA GLU A 416 -37.31 -14.46 13.23
C GLU A 416 -36.18 -14.71 12.22
N VAL A 417 -35.73 -15.97 12.08
CA VAL A 417 -34.78 -16.34 11.02
C VAL A 417 -35.43 -16.16 9.65
N VAL A 418 -36.68 -16.60 9.47
CA VAL A 418 -37.42 -16.41 8.23
C VAL A 418 -37.60 -14.92 7.91
N ASP A 419 -37.99 -14.11 8.89
CA ASP A 419 -38.16 -12.65 8.74
C ASP A 419 -36.87 -11.99 8.28
N PHE A 420 -35.73 -12.39 8.85
CA PHE A 420 -34.42 -11.89 8.45
C PHE A 420 -34.08 -12.23 6.99
N LEU A 421 -34.21 -13.51 6.60
CA LEU A 421 -33.92 -13.94 5.23
C LEU A 421 -34.87 -13.30 4.21
N GLN A 422 -36.15 -13.14 4.57
CA GLN A 422 -37.13 -12.44 3.75
C GLN A 422 -36.78 -10.96 3.58
N HIS A 423 -36.27 -10.31 4.63
CA HIS A 423 -35.81 -8.92 4.54
C HIS A 423 -34.61 -8.79 3.60
N MET A 424 -33.63 -9.70 3.65
CA MET A 424 -32.52 -9.72 2.68
C MET A 424 -33.03 -9.86 1.24
N ILE A 425 -33.98 -10.77 0.98
CA ILE A 425 -34.62 -10.92 -0.33
C ILE A 425 -35.33 -9.62 -0.73
N SER A 426 -36.02 -8.95 0.20
CA SER A 426 -36.68 -7.67 -0.07
C SER A 426 -35.69 -6.59 -0.47
N LEU A 427 -34.56 -6.45 0.25
CA LEU A 427 -33.51 -5.49 -0.08
C LEU A 427 -32.96 -5.74 -1.48
N LEU A 428 -32.64 -6.99 -1.80
CA LEU A 428 -32.21 -7.37 -3.14
C LEU A 428 -33.28 -6.98 -4.17
N LYS A 429 -34.53 -7.40 -4.02
CA LYS A 429 -35.58 -7.09 -5.01
C LYS A 429 -35.86 -5.59 -5.18
N THR A 430 -35.69 -4.80 -4.13
CA THR A 430 -36.04 -3.37 -4.13
C THR A 430 -34.98 -2.51 -4.80
N TYR A 431 -33.69 -2.81 -4.58
CA TYR A 431 -32.60 -1.93 -4.99
C TYR A 431 -31.74 -2.59 -6.06
N ASP A 432 -31.69 -2.00 -7.26
CA ASP A 432 -30.94 -2.55 -8.39
C ASP A 432 -29.43 -2.58 -8.15
N HIS A 433 -28.88 -1.52 -7.56
CA HIS A 433 -27.46 -1.41 -7.24
C HIS A 433 -27.05 -2.15 -5.94
N TYR A 434 -27.97 -2.90 -5.31
CA TYR A 434 -27.63 -3.73 -4.15
C TYR A 434 -27.44 -5.20 -4.55
N SER A 435 -26.27 -5.74 -4.22
CA SER A 435 -25.90 -7.12 -4.48
C SER A 435 -25.30 -7.79 -3.25
N ILE A 436 -25.69 -9.05 -3.03
CA ILE A 436 -25.11 -9.91 -2.00
C ILE A 436 -24.44 -11.09 -2.69
N ALA A 437 -23.28 -11.49 -2.19
CA ALA A 437 -22.59 -12.70 -2.58
C ALA A 437 -22.18 -13.54 -1.37
N PHE A 438 -22.03 -14.84 -1.59
CA PHE A 438 -21.69 -15.80 -0.54
C PHE A 438 -20.42 -16.58 -0.88
N VAL A 439 -19.55 -16.76 0.12
CA VAL A 439 -18.23 -17.38 -0.07
C VAL A 439 -17.93 -18.36 1.07
N ARG A 440 -17.15 -19.42 0.82
CA ARG A 440 -16.64 -20.25 1.92
C ARG A 440 -15.51 -19.50 2.62
N LYS A 441 -15.50 -19.50 3.95
CA LYS A 441 -14.56 -18.74 4.79
C LYS A 441 -13.09 -18.89 4.36
N ASN A 442 -12.66 -20.12 4.06
CA ASN A 442 -11.25 -20.40 3.73
C ASN A 442 -10.96 -20.40 2.21
N ALA A 443 -11.96 -20.22 1.35
CA ALA A 443 -11.77 -20.42 -0.09
C ALA A 443 -11.18 -19.20 -0.80
N ILE A 444 -11.33 -17.98 -0.25
CA ILE A 444 -11.01 -16.76 -1.01
C ILE A 444 -10.11 -15.77 -0.27
N ILE A 445 -9.92 -15.95 1.04
CA ILE A 445 -9.02 -15.12 1.80
C ILE A 445 -7.95 -15.99 2.51
N PRO A 446 -7.00 -16.60 1.77
CA PRO A 446 -5.88 -17.32 2.37
C PRO A 446 -5.07 -16.39 3.27
N GLY A 447 -4.66 -16.87 4.45
CA GLY A 447 -3.81 -16.13 5.39
C GLY A 447 -4.55 -15.31 6.45
N PHE A 448 -5.87 -15.19 6.39
CA PHE A 448 -6.68 -14.70 7.52
C PHE A 448 -7.44 -15.87 8.15
N GLU A 449 -6.83 -16.50 9.15
CA GLU A 449 -7.51 -17.52 9.98
C GLU A 449 -8.52 -16.90 10.95
N LYS A 450 -8.47 -15.58 11.12
CA LYS A 450 -9.31 -14.78 12.02
C LYS A 450 -10.59 -14.32 11.32
N ASN A 451 -11.65 -14.01 12.09
CA ASN A 451 -12.88 -13.45 11.53
C ASN A 451 -12.61 -11.98 11.18
N VAL A 452 -12.45 -11.70 9.88
CA VAL A 452 -12.20 -10.35 9.35
C VAL A 452 -13.50 -9.74 8.83
N SER A 453 -13.70 -8.47 9.15
CA SER A 453 -14.68 -7.59 8.53
C SER A 453 -13.92 -6.46 7.85
N CYS A 454 -14.23 -6.17 6.60
CA CYS A 454 -13.65 -5.05 5.87
C CYS A 454 -14.75 -4.31 5.12
N LEU A 455 -15.00 -3.07 5.52
CA LEU A 455 -15.81 -2.11 4.79
C LEU A 455 -14.87 -1.25 3.94
N LEU A 456 -15.14 -1.17 2.65
CA LEU A 456 -14.46 -0.27 1.74
C LEU A 456 -15.48 0.69 1.13
N LYS A 457 -15.16 1.97 1.17
CA LYS A 457 -15.86 3.01 0.41
C LYS A 457 -14.88 3.61 -0.59
N GLU A 458 -15.22 3.51 -1.88
CA GLU A 458 -14.39 3.99 -2.99
C GLU A 458 -13.90 5.42 -2.72
N ARG A 459 -12.59 5.66 -2.95
CA ARG A 459 -11.90 6.96 -2.79
C ARG A 459 -11.98 7.59 -1.39
N HIS A 460 -12.53 6.91 -0.40
CA HIS A 460 -12.69 7.45 0.95
C HIS A 460 -11.84 6.69 1.97
N ALA A 461 -12.20 5.43 2.25
CA ALA A 461 -11.50 4.66 3.27
C ALA A 461 -11.74 3.14 3.15
N ALA A 462 -10.79 2.37 3.63
CA ALA A 462 -10.98 0.97 4.01
C ALA A 462 -10.95 0.87 5.54
N ILE A 463 -12.01 0.31 6.13
CA ILE A 463 -12.15 0.10 7.58
C ILE A 463 -12.12 -1.40 7.82
N VAL A 464 -11.19 -1.83 8.65
CA VAL A 464 -10.92 -3.24 8.92
C VAL A 464 -11.07 -3.52 10.39
N GLU A 465 -11.70 -4.64 10.67
CA GLU A 465 -11.91 -5.16 12.00
C GLU A 465 -11.62 -6.65 12.02
N ILE A 466 -10.74 -7.07 12.92
CA ILE A 466 -10.27 -8.44 13.05
C ILE A 466 -10.59 -8.90 14.46
N LEU A 467 -11.52 -9.85 14.57
CA LEU A 467 -11.85 -10.47 15.85
C LEU A 467 -10.71 -11.41 16.25
N GLY A 468 -10.18 -11.18 17.45
CA GLY A 468 -9.24 -12.10 18.07
C GLY A 468 -9.93 -13.34 18.67
N PRO A 469 -9.17 -14.25 19.30
CA PRO A 469 -9.71 -15.33 20.11
C PRO A 469 -10.71 -14.83 21.16
N ALA A 470 -11.55 -15.73 21.67
CA ALA A 470 -12.50 -15.40 22.75
C ALA A 470 -11.79 -14.68 23.90
N ASN A 471 -12.40 -13.60 24.40
CA ASN A 471 -11.89 -12.72 25.48
C ASN A 471 -10.69 -11.81 25.10
N THR A 472 -10.38 -11.65 23.82
CA THR A 472 -9.43 -10.62 23.36
C THR A 472 -10.17 -9.48 22.67
N ALA A 473 -9.69 -8.25 22.84
CA ALA A 473 -10.25 -7.10 22.16
C ALA A 473 -10.02 -7.23 20.63
N PRO A 474 -10.98 -6.80 19.79
CA PRO A 474 -10.80 -6.80 18.35
C PRO A 474 -9.70 -5.81 17.95
N MET A 475 -8.92 -6.17 16.93
CA MET A 475 -8.02 -5.22 16.28
C MET A 475 -8.81 -4.42 15.25
N ARG A 476 -8.78 -3.11 15.35
CA ARG A 476 -9.53 -2.18 14.49
C ARG A 476 -8.59 -1.15 13.90
N PHE A 477 -8.70 -0.92 12.60
CA PHE A 477 -7.95 0.16 11.95
C PHE A 477 -8.66 0.65 10.69
N SER A 478 -8.31 1.86 10.25
CA SER A 478 -8.71 2.41 8.96
C SER A 478 -7.50 2.79 8.11
N ILE A 479 -7.72 2.81 6.79
CA ILE A 479 -6.77 3.25 5.78
C ILE A 479 -7.46 4.31 4.93
N HIS A 480 -6.85 5.49 4.85
CA HIS A 480 -7.38 6.63 4.09
C HIS A 480 -6.45 7.05 2.93
N GLU A 481 -5.28 6.43 2.80
CA GLU A 481 -4.34 6.80 1.74
C GLU A 481 -4.91 6.37 0.37
N PRO A 482 -5.11 7.30 -0.58
CA PRO A 482 -5.88 7.04 -1.80
C PRO A 482 -5.38 5.88 -2.67
N MET A 483 -4.07 5.72 -2.85
CA MET A 483 -3.53 4.66 -3.70
C MET A 483 -3.69 3.28 -3.06
N THR A 484 -3.57 3.21 -1.74
CA THR A 484 -3.80 2.00 -0.96
C THR A 484 -5.29 1.65 -0.94
N VAL A 485 -6.18 2.63 -0.77
CA VAL A 485 -7.64 2.42 -0.88
C VAL A 485 -8.01 1.89 -2.26
N ASN A 486 -7.43 2.46 -3.32
CA ASN A 486 -7.62 1.99 -4.69
C ASN A 486 -7.09 0.55 -4.91
N ALA A 487 -5.97 0.19 -4.28
CA ALA A 487 -5.48 -1.19 -4.32
C ALA A 487 -6.43 -2.16 -3.59
N VAL A 488 -6.96 -1.77 -2.42
CA VAL A 488 -7.97 -2.57 -1.71
C VAL A 488 -9.24 -2.72 -2.56
N GLU A 489 -9.65 -1.68 -3.28
CA GLU A 489 -10.76 -1.74 -4.24
C GLU A 489 -10.53 -2.77 -5.34
N GLU A 490 -9.36 -2.75 -5.99
CA GLU A 490 -9.00 -3.73 -7.01
C GLU A 490 -9.01 -5.16 -6.43
N TYR A 491 -8.55 -5.35 -5.18
CA TYR A 491 -8.65 -6.63 -4.47
C TYR A 491 -10.10 -7.10 -4.35
N PHE A 492 -11.02 -6.21 -3.94
CA PHE A 492 -12.44 -6.53 -3.85
C PHE A 492 -13.07 -6.85 -5.21
N GLN A 493 -12.67 -6.17 -6.28
CA GLN A 493 -13.16 -6.47 -7.63
C GLN A 493 -12.71 -7.84 -8.10
N ILE A 494 -11.43 -8.19 -7.91
CA ILE A 494 -10.90 -9.52 -8.23
C ILE A 494 -11.63 -10.59 -7.41
N LEU A 495 -11.79 -10.37 -6.10
CA LEU A 495 -12.56 -11.23 -5.21
C LEU A 495 -13.98 -11.44 -5.74
N TRP A 496 -14.71 -10.37 -6.06
CA TRP A 496 -16.07 -10.44 -6.60
C TRP A 496 -16.15 -11.21 -7.93
N GLN A 497 -15.18 -11.02 -8.80
CA GLN A 497 -15.12 -11.71 -10.10
C GLN A 497 -14.91 -13.23 -9.93
N GLN A 498 -14.11 -13.65 -8.95
CA GLN A 498 -13.83 -15.06 -8.66
C GLN A 498 -15.01 -15.82 -8.03
N ILE A 499 -15.97 -15.12 -7.41
CA ILE A 499 -17.15 -15.76 -6.83
C ILE A 499 -18.00 -16.41 -7.94
N ALA A 500 -18.39 -17.67 -7.74
CA ALA A 500 -19.21 -18.43 -8.67
C ALA A 500 -20.53 -17.68 -8.97
N PRO A 501 -21.03 -17.65 -10.22
CA PRO A 501 -22.25 -16.93 -10.57
C PRO A 501 -23.46 -17.27 -9.70
N VAL A 502 -23.66 -18.54 -9.35
CA VAL A 502 -24.75 -19.00 -8.48
C VAL A 502 -24.71 -18.36 -7.07
N MET A 503 -23.52 -17.94 -6.62
CA MET A 503 -23.30 -17.33 -5.32
C MET A 503 -23.21 -15.80 -5.35
N LYS A 504 -23.42 -15.14 -6.50
CA LYS A 504 -23.38 -13.66 -6.60
C LYS A 504 -24.42 -13.03 -7.51
N LYS A 505 -24.98 -13.79 -8.45
CA LYS A 505 -26.05 -13.27 -9.31
C LYS A 505 -27.31 -13.12 -8.47
N LYS A 506 -27.83 -11.91 -8.45
CA LYS A 506 -29.00 -11.51 -7.67
C LYS A 506 -30.18 -12.49 -7.74
N ALA A 507 -30.55 -12.94 -8.94
CA ALA A 507 -31.65 -13.90 -9.12
C ALA A 507 -31.37 -15.27 -8.49
N GLU A 508 -30.14 -15.78 -8.63
CA GLU A 508 -29.71 -17.06 -8.05
C GLU A 508 -29.66 -16.98 -6.53
N VAL A 509 -29.10 -15.89 -5.99
CA VAL A 509 -29.02 -15.65 -4.55
C VAL A 509 -30.42 -15.55 -3.93
N ILE A 510 -31.36 -14.83 -4.58
CA ILE A 510 -32.76 -14.77 -4.15
C ILE A 510 -33.40 -16.17 -4.15
N ALA A 511 -33.22 -16.94 -5.23
CA ALA A 511 -33.77 -18.28 -5.34
C ALA A 511 -33.24 -19.21 -4.24
N TRP A 512 -31.94 -19.12 -3.96
CA TRP A 512 -31.30 -19.91 -2.92
C TRP A 512 -31.78 -19.52 -1.52
N LEU A 513 -31.84 -18.23 -1.18
CA LEU A 513 -32.38 -17.77 0.11
C LEU A 513 -33.85 -18.19 0.29
N GLN A 514 -34.64 -18.18 -0.80
CA GLN A 514 -36.02 -18.66 -0.77
C GLN A 514 -36.09 -20.16 -0.46
N GLN A 515 -35.20 -20.96 -1.04
CA GLN A 515 -35.11 -22.40 -0.76
C GLN A 515 -34.77 -22.69 0.71
N GLU A 516 -33.88 -21.91 1.32
CA GLU A 516 -33.58 -22.01 2.77
C GLU A 516 -34.80 -21.67 3.63
N ILE A 517 -35.56 -20.62 3.27
CA ILE A 517 -36.82 -20.26 3.93
C ILE A 517 -37.85 -21.40 3.82
N ASP A 518 -38.03 -21.97 2.63
CA ASP A 518 -39.01 -23.03 2.39
C ASP A 518 -38.63 -24.29 3.17
N SER A 519 -37.33 -24.60 3.27
CA SER A 519 -36.80 -25.70 4.07
C SER A 519 -37.09 -25.50 5.56
N LEU A 520 -36.85 -24.30 6.10
CA LEU A 520 -37.19 -23.94 7.48
C LEU A 520 -38.70 -24.08 7.75
N LYS A 521 -39.55 -23.56 6.85
CA LYS A 521 -41.01 -23.67 6.99
C LYS A 521 -41.49 -25.11 6.96
N SER A 522 -40.95 -25.94 6.07
CA SER A 522 -41.32 -27.37 6.00
C SER A 522 -41.00 -28.12 7.30
N ALA A 523 -39.91 -27.75 7.99
CA ALA A 523 -39.54 -28.31 9.29
C ALA A 523 -40.48 -27.88 10.44
N LEU A 524 -41.21 -26.75 10.31
CA LEU A 524 -42.25 -26.36 11.27
C LEU A 524 -43.48 -27.26 11.16
N TYR A 525 -43.94 -27.51 9.93
CA TYR A 525 -45.15 -28.32 9.69
C TYR A 525 -44.97 -29.77 10.18
N LEU A 526 -43.77 -30.33 10.07
CA LEU A 526 -43.47 -31.68 10.56
C LEU A 526 -43.41 -31.78 12.10
N LYS A 527 -43.22 -30.67 12.81
CA LYS A 527 -43.20 -30.63 14.30
C LYS A 527 -44.54 -30.27 14.92
N SER A 528 -45.47 -29.67 14.17
CA SER A 528 -46.82 -29.38 14.64
C SER A 528 -47.76 -30.58 14.58
N ASP A 529 -47.40 -31.61 13.81
CA ASP A 529 -48.18 -32.85 13.62
C ASP A 529 -47.65 -34.04 14.46
N SER A 530 -46.69 -33.79 15.36
CA SER A 530 -46.14 -34.73 16.36
C SER A 530 -46.37 -34.23 17.76
#